data_AF-A0A8T5JVH4-F1
#
_entry.id   AF-A0A8T5JVH4-F1
#
_cell.length_a   1.000
_cell.length_b   1.000
_cell.length_c   1.000
_cell.angle_alpha   90.00
_cell.angle_beta   90.00
_cell.angle_gamma   90.00
#
_symmetry.space_group_name_H-M   'P 1'
#
loop_
_entity.id
_entity.type
_entity.pdbx_description
1 polymer ?
#
loop_
_entity_poly.entity_id
_entity_poly.type
_entity_poly.pdbx_seq_one_letter_code
_entity_poly.pdbx_strand_id
1 'polypeptide(L)'
;MKTKLASVVVMKQKLTKQNSSNNQKAAKTRRQRGYQWEDTIVKRFRKTKDWKAFRLGSPSIALPDVLAVNTEESTIFAIEAKSGTSTSLPVPADQIERC
;
A
#
# COMPACT_ATOMS: atom_id res chain seq x y z
N MET A 1 5.82 18.89 -64.60
CA MET A 1 5.53 19.41 -63.25
C MET A 1 6.62 18.89 -62.30
N LYS A 2 7.36 19.79 -61.62
CA LYS A 2 8.47 19.38 -60.73
C LYS A 2 7.93 19.07 -59.33
N THR A 3 7.97 17.82 -58.91
CA THR A 3 7.59 17.40 -57.55
C THR A 3 8.71 17.78 -56.57
N LYS A 4 8.41 18.67 -55.63
CA LYS A 4 9.32 19.07 -54.55
C LYS A 4 9.33 17.96 -53.49
N LEU A 5 10.42 17.19 -53.42
CA LEU A 5 10.65 16.23 -52.34
C LEU A 5 10.93 17.02 -51.05
N ALA A 6 9.98 17.00 -50.12
CA ALA A 6 10.17 17.57 -48.79
C ALA A 6 11.03 16.60 -47.96
N SER A 7 12.22 17.05 -47.56
CA SER A 7 13.08 16.30 -46.64
C SER A 7 12.50 16.36 -45.22
N VAL A 8 12.05 15.23 -44.69
CA VAL A 8 11.64 15.11 -43.29
C VAL A 8 12.90 14.93 -42.44
N VAL A 9 13.25 15.95 -41.66
CA VAL A 9 14.32 15.85 -40.66
C VAL A 9 13.74 15.17 -39.43
N VAL A 10 14.04 13.87 -39.26
CA VAL A 10 13.71 13.13 -38.04
C VAL A 10 14.77 13.42 -37.00
N MET A 11 14.50 14.36 -36.09
CA MET A 11 15.31 14.56 -34.89
C MET A 11 15.14 13.33 -33.98
N LYS A 12 16.25 12.62 -33.73
CA LYS A 12 16.29 11.53 -32.75
C LYS A 12 16.06 12.11 -31.36
N GLN A 13 14.81 12.07 -30.87
CA GLN A 13 14.52 12.40 -29.49
C GLN A 13 15.33 11.45 -28.59
N LYS A 14 16.26 12.02 -27.84
CA LYS A 14 17.00 11.30 -26.81
C LYS A 14 16.01 11.01 -25.68
N LEU A 15 15.43 9.81 -25.68
CA LEU A 15 14.65 9.30 -24.54
C LEU A 15 15.52 9.43 -23.29
N THR A 16 15.24 10.44 -22.47
CA THR A 16 15.86 10.58 -21.16
C THR A 16 15.41 9.36 -20.36
N LYS A 17 16.31 8.40 -20.14
CA LYS A 17 16.06 7.28 -19.22
C LYS A 17 15.66 7.88 -17.88
N GLN A 18 14.38 7.82 -17.54
CA GLN A 18 13.94 8.19 -16.20
C GLN A 18 14.59 7.23 -15.22
N ASN A 19 15.36 7.77 -14.27
CA ASN A 19 16.08 6.98 -13.28
C ASN A 19 15.08 6.21 -12.39
N SER A 20 15.08 4.88 -12.50
CA SER A 20 14.21 3.96 -11.74
C SER A 20 14.38 4.04 -10.22
N SER A 21 15.50 4.59 -9.75
CA SER A 21 15.85 4.70 -8.33
C SER A 21 14.89 5.60 -7.52
N ASN A 22 14.29 6.61 -8.15
CA ASN A 22 13.33 7.50 -7.48
C ASN A 22 12.03 6.78 -7.13
N ASN A 23 11.56 5.90 -8.02
CA ASN A 23 10.33 5.12 -7.81
C ASN A 23 10.50 4.08 -6.70
N GLN A 24 11.69 3.47 -6.60
CA GLN A 24 12.02 2.51 -5.54
C GLN A 24 12.01 3.17 -4.15
N LYS A 25 12.62 4.35 -4.01
CA LYS A 25 12.59 5.12 -2.76
C LYS A 25 11.16 5.46 -2.35
N ALA A 26 10.36 5.97 -3.28
CA ALA A 26 8.96 6.28 -3.02
C ALA A 26 8.15 5.05 -2.61
N ALA A 27 8.34 3.91 -3.27
CA ALA A 27 7.69 2.64 -2.91
C ALA A 27 8.08 2.18 -1.50
N LYS A 28 9.37 2.27 -1.14
CA LYS A 28 9.86 1.94 0.20
C LYS A 28 9.22 2.83 1.27
N THR A 29 9.15 4.14 1.04
CA THR A 29 8.51 5.09 1.97
C THR A 29 7.02 4.79 2.15
N ARG A 30 6.29 4.45 1.07
CA ARG A 30 4.87 4.04 1.15
C ARG A 30 4.70 2.76 1.98
N ARG A 31 5.54 1.75 1.76
CA ARG A 31 5.53 0.51 2.54
C ARG A 31 5.81 0.76 4.03
N GLN A 32 6.81 1.60 4.33
CA GLN A 32 7.13 1.96 5.71
C GLN A 32 5.97 2.67 6.40
N ARG A 33 5.24 3.53 5.67
CA ARG A 33 4.03 4.18 6.19
C ARG A 33 2.93 3.17 6.51
N GLY A 34 2.71 2.17 5.64
CA GLY A 34 1.78 1.06 5.92
C GLY A 34 2.14 0.34 7.23
N TYR A 35 3.42 -0.02 7.39
CA TYR A 35 3.90 -0.68 8.60
C TYR A 35 3.73 0.15 9.87
N GLN A 36 3.95 1.46 9.79
CA GLN A 36 3.72 2.36 10.91
C GLN A 36 2.23 2.43 11.27
N TRP A 37 1.34 2.34 10.29
CA TRP A 37 -0.09 2.35 10.52
C TRP A 37 -0.58 1.07 11.21
N GLU A 38 -0.15 -0.10 10.72
CA GLU A 38 -0.39 -1.40 11.38
C GLU A 38 0.06 -1.38 12.84
N ASP A 39 1.28 -0.91 13.11
CA ASP A 39 1.85 -0.80 14.45
C ASP A 39 1.07 0.18 15.35
N THR A 40 0.59 1.28 14.78
CA THR A 40 -0.24 2.26 15.49
C THR A 40 -1.57 1.65 15.95
N ILE A 41 -2.23 0.88 15.08
CA ILE A 41 -3.48 0.18 15.41
C ILE A 41 -3.24 -0.80 16.58
N VAL A 42 -2.20 -1.63 16.48
CA VAL A 42 -1.85 -2.59 17.55
C VAL A 42 -1.59 -1.88 18.88
N LYS A 43 -0.84 -0.77 18.87
CA LYS A 43 -0.57 0.02 20.07
C LYS A 43 -1.84 0.61 20.69
N ARG A 44 -2.83 1.01 19.88
CA ARG A 44 -4.11 1.54 20.38
C ARG A 44 -4.92 0.45 21.09
N PHE A 45 -5.05 -0.73 20.48
CA PHE A 45 -5.70 -1.87 21.14
C PHE A 45 -4.99 -2.26 22.43
N ARG A 46 -3.66 -2.42 22.43
CA ARG A 46 -2.90 -2.79 23.64
C ARG A 46 -2.98 -1.78 24.79
N LYS A 47 -3.30 -0.51 24.51
CA LYS A 47 -3.54 0.52 25.53
C LYS A 47 -4.96 0.47 26.09
N THR A 48 -5.87 -0.23 25.42
CA THR A 48 -7.25 -0.43 25.86
C THR A 48 -7.29 -1.66 26.77
N LYS A 49 -8.08 -1.58 27.84
CA LYS A 49 -8.19 -2.64 28.83
C LYS A 49 -8.70 -3.94 28.18
N ASP A 50 -8.16 -5.08 28.59
CA ASP A 50 -8.61 -6.43 28.18
C ASP A 50 -8.43 -6.77 26.68
N TRP A 51 -7.74 -5.90 25.92
CA TRP A 51 -7.40 -6.13 24.52
C TRP A 51 -5.95 -6.60 24.33
N LYS A 52 -5.78 -7.68 23.57
CA LYS A 52 -4.49 -8.14 23.04
C LYS A 52 -4.48 -7.96 21.53
N ALA A 53 -3.40 -7.43 20.97
CA ALA A 53 -3.30 -7.22 19.52
C ALA A 53 -1.92 -7.57 18.95
N PHE A 54 -1.90 -8.06 17.72
CA PHE A 54 -0.72 -8.58 17.03
C PHE A 54 -0.74 -8.18 15.55
N ARG A 55 0.42 -7.83 15.00
CA ARG A 55 0.61 -7.75 13.54
C ARG A 55 0.88 -9.16 13.03
N LEU A 56 0.24 -9.56 11.93
CA LEU A 56 0.47 -10.88 11.32
C LEU A 56 1.52 -10.84 10.20
N GLY A 57 1.99 -9.65 9.83
CA GLY A 57 3.14 -9.43 8.93
C GLY A 57 2.83 -9.61 7.44
N SER A 58 3.71 -9.09 6.59
CA SER A 58 3.58 -9.14 5.12
C SER A 58 4.60 -10.12 4.52
N PRO A 59 4.28 -11.01 3.56
CA PRO A 59 3.07 -11.12 2.74
C PRO A 59 2.33 -12.45 3.00
N SER A 60 1.61 -12.56 4.11
CA SER A 60 0.73 -13.69 4.34
C SER A 60 -0.54 -13.47 3.51
N ILE A 61 -0.57 -14.02 2.29
CA ILE A 61 -1.66 -13.84 1.30
C ILE A 61 -3.06 -14.24 1.78
N ALA A 62 -3.19 -14.81 2.98
CA ALA A 62 -4.42 -15.35 3.56
C ALA A 62 -4.75 -14.82 4.97
N LEU A 63 -4.00 -13.84 5.50
CA LEU A 63 -4.23 -13.33 6.87
C LEU A 63 -4.53 -11.82 6.86
N PRO A 64 -5.32 -11.32 7.83
CA PRO A 64 -5.46 -9.88 8.03
C PRO A 64 -4.12 -9.27 8.47
N ASP A 65 -3.93 -7.96 8.30
CA ASP A 65 -2.70 -7.29 8.75
C ASP A 65 -2.56 -7.29 10.28
N VAL A 66 -3.67 -7.10 10.98
CA VAL A 66 -3.75 -7.03 12.44
C VAL A 66 -4.87 -7.92 12.96
N LEU A 67 -4.58 -8.66 14.03
CA LEU A 67 -5.57 -9.37 14.82
C LEU A 67 -5.65 -8.74 16.21
N ALA A 68 -6.85 -8.36 16.65
CA ALA A 68 -7.12 -7.91 18.01
C ALA A 68 -8.16 -8.82 18.67
N VAL A 69 -7.91 -9.20 19.92
CA VAL A 69 -8.71 -10.18 20.66
C VAL A 69 -9.00 -9.63 22.05
N ASN A 70 -10.26 -9.74 22.46
CA ASN A 70 -10.73 -9.51 23.82
C ASN A 70 -11.46 -10.77 24.29
N THR A 71 -10.91 -11.46 25.30
CA THR A 71 -11.49 -12.69 25.82
C THR A 71 -12.62 -12.46 26.82
N GLU A 72 -12.62 -11.33 27.52
CA GLU A 72 -13.69 -10.96 28.46
C GLU A 72 -15.01 -10.70 27.70
N GLU A 73 -14.91 -10.03 26.56
CA GLU A 73 -16.04 -9.75 25.67
C GLU A 73 -16.26 -10.83 24.59
N SER A 74 -15.43 -11.90 24.58
CA SER A 74 -15.43 -12.94 23.54
C SER A 74 -15.44 -12.38 22.10
N THR A 75 -14.67 -11.31 21.88
CA THR A 75 -14.69 -10.53 20.64
C THR A 75 -13.33 -10.57 19.94
N ILE A 76 -13.36 -10.68 18.61
CA ILE A 76 -12.18 -10.65 17.75
C ILE A 76 -12.40 -9.64 16.62
N PHE A 77 -11.37 -8.85 16.33
CA PHE A 77 -11.29 -8.03 15.13
C PHE A 77 -10.17 -8.55 14.21
N ALA A 78 -10.55 -8.95 13.00
CA ALA A 78 -9.67 -9.11 11.86
C ALA A 78 -9.61 -7.80 11.07
N ILE A 79 -8.41 -7.24 10.91
CA ILE A 79 -8.24 -5.87 10.40
C ILE A 79 -7.25 -5.87 9.23
N GLU A 80 -7.73 -5.53 8.03
CA GLU A 80 -6.89 -5.07 6.92
C GLU A 80 -6.60 -3.57 7.11
N ALA A 81 -5.33 -3.21 7.23
CA ALA A 81 -4.90 -1.87 7.56
C ALA A 81 -4.35 -1.16 6.31
N LYS A 82 -5.01 -0.07 5.89
CA LYS A 82 -4.49 0.76 4.81
C LYS A 82 -4.26 2.21 5.22
N SER A 83 -3.27 2.82 4.59
CA SER A 83 -2.95 4.23 4.74
C SER A 83 -2.86 4.90 3.38
N GLY A 84 -3.39 6.12 3.30
CA GLY A 84 -3.38 6.95 2.10
C GLY A 84 -3.43 8.42 2.49
N THR A 85 -3.21 9.31 1.53
CA THR A 85 -3.31 10.77 1.72
C THR A 85 -4.58 11.36 1.12
N SER A 86 -5.35 10.55 0.39
CA SER A 86 -6.60 10.94 -0.23
C SER A 86 -7.76 10.78 0.75
N THR A 87 -8.88 11.46 0.47
CA THR A 87 -10.14 11.31 1.22
C THR A 87 -10.94 10.08 0.81
N SER A 88 -10.51 9.36 -0.23
CA SER A 88 -11.07 8.08 -0.67
C SER A 88 -9.95 7.06 -0.86
N LEU A 89 -10.20 5.81 -0.49
CA LEU A 89 -9.22 4.73 -0.67
C LEU A 89 -9.89 3.49 -1.28
N PRO A 90 -9.47 3.06 -2.48
CA PRO A 90 -10.02 1.85 -3.08
C PRO A 90 -9.53 0.61 -2.33
N VAL A 91 -10.46 -0.30 -2.06
CA VAL A 91 -10.18 -1.60 -1.48
C VAL A 91 -10.59 -2.67 -2.49
N PRO A 92 -9.65 -3.44 -3.06
CA PRO A 92 -9.96 -4.58 -3.90
C PRO A 92 -10.88 -5.58 -3.18
N ALA A 93 -11.86 -6.12 -3.90
CA ALA A 93 -12.88 -6.99 -3.32
C ALA A 93 -12.27 -8.27 -2.70
N ASP A 94 -11.23 -8.82 -3.32
CA ASP A 94 -10.49 -9.99 -2.83
C ASP A 94 -9.89 -9.77 -1.44
N GLN A 95 -9.50 -8.54 -1.10
CA GLN A 95 -8.98 -8.23 0.23
C GLN A 95 -10.08 -8.15 1.29
N ILE A 96 -11.30 -7.81 0.88
CA ILE A 96 -12.47 -7.79 1.76
C ILE A 96 -12.92 -9.23 2.01
N GLU A 97 -13.01 -10.04 0.96
CA GLU A 97 -13.43 -11.44 1.06
C GLU A 97 -12.47 -12.32 1.87
N ARG A 98 -11.19 -11.95 1.89
CA ARG A 98 -10.15 -12.69 2.62
C ARG A 98 -10.16 -12.43 4.14
N CYS A 99 -10.50 -11.22 4.56
CA CYS A 99 -10.51 -10.85 5.98
C CYS A 99 -11.73 -11.42 6.71
#